data_AF-A0A8T5ECG4-F1
#
_entry.id   AF-A0A8T5ECG4-F1
#
_cell.length_a   1.000
_cell.length_b   1.000
_cell.length_c   1.000
_cell.angle_alpha   90.00
_cell.angle_beta   90.00
_cell.angle_gamma   90.00
#
_symmetry.space_group_name_H-M   'P 1'
#
loop_
_entity.id
_entity.type
_entity.pdbx_description
1 polymer ?
#
loop_
_entity_poly.entity_id
_entity_poly.type
_entity_poly.pdbx_seq_one_letter_code
_entity_poly.pdbx_strand_id
1 'polypeptide(L)'
;MNKNIKTYLNSFKPKKNHLISIAIDIIFLLIIIGVLFFSSKAIESNALELMQGQDTSADLEKFLVTASEEQLESYANLIQHFVIYSILGIVAFLAFTLIFYSFSRCLLWNTLLNKKFNKKRFWKWNSLNIILLVIFLVYLFVVLLIKLILVGLVGLINNPNIVSIFDSLLTLLFTLIWLTMVFLTYKYFTEEYQVFKAIRKSFQALKGKWSQFGMIYLFSLLTGIVLAVILYPLTLKFQYQQNILTIVSVIVGFIFLAWFRIYLLKAMESKT
;
A
#
# COMPACT_ATOMS: atom_id res chain seq x y z
N MET A 1 12.92 29.78 16.81
CA MET A 1 12.33 28.43 16.64
C MET A 1 13.12 27.66 15.58
N ASN A 2 13.58 26.43 15.87
CA ASN A 2 14.35 25.60 14.92
C ASN A 2 13.59 25.46 13.59
N LYS A 3 14.28 25.66 12.46
CA LYS A 3 13.70 25.61 11.11
C LYS A 3 12.98 24.28 10.83
N ASN A 4 13.53 23.16 11.29
CA ASN A 4 12.91 21.84 11.13
C ASN A 4 11.56 21.75 11.88
N ILE A 5 11.50 22.29 13.10
CA ILE A 5 10.27 22.37 13.90
C ILE A 5 9.25 23.27 13.22
N LYS A 6 9.67 24.43 12.70
CA LYS A 6 8.78 25.34 11.95
C LYS A 6 8.20 24.68 10.70
N THR A 7 9.02 23.95 9.94
CA THR A 7 8.56 23.23 8.75
C THR A 7 7.59 22.10 9.11
N TYR A 8 7.87 21.38 10.20
CA TYR A 8 6.99 20.33 10.74
C TYR A 8 5.64 20.90 11.20
N LEU A 9 5.61 21.94 12.04
CA LEU A 9 4.33 22.52 12.49
C LEU A 9 3.53 23.12 11.32
N ASN A 10 4.20 23.73 10.36
CA ASN A 10 3.55 24.25 9.15
C ASN A 10 3.09 23.15 8.18
N SER A 11 3.49 21.88 8.35
CA SER A 11 2.99 20.78 7.51
C SER A 11 1.57 20.37 7.89
N PHE A 12 1.16 20.54 9.15
CA PHE A 12 -0.21 20.23 9.61
C PHE A 12 -1.30 21.18 9.12
N LYS A 13 -0.93 22.39 8.65
CA LYS A 13 -1.92 23.34 8.16
C LYS A 13 -2.61 22.77 6.90
N PRO A 14 -3.92 22.45 6.96
CA PRO A 14 -4.61 21.88 5.82
C PRO A 14 -4.56 22.87 4.67
N LYS A 15 -4.27 22.34 3.48
CA LYS A 15 -4.22 23.10 2.23
C LYS A 15 -4.93 22.29 1.16
N LYS A 16 -5.35 22.94 0.08
CA LYS A 16 -5.97 22.31 -1.09
C LYS A 16 -5.21 21.04 -1.53
N ASN A 17 -3.88 21.06 -1.49
CA ASN A 17 -3.03 19.92 -1.85
C ASN A 17 -3.21 18.69 -0.93
N HIS A 18 -3.47 18.87 0.38
CA HIS A 18 -3.77 17.76 1.29
C HIS A 18 -5.10 17.11 0.91
N LEU A 19 -6.13 17.93 0.69
CA LEU A 19 -7.47 17.44 0.35
C LEU A 19 -7.48 16.72 -1.01
N ILE A 20 -6.82 17.27 -2.03
CA ILE A 20 -6.66 16.62 -3.34
C ILE A 20 -5.93 15.29 -3.18
N SER A 21 -4.87 15.26 -2.37
CA SER A 21 -4.09 14.06 -2.12
C SER A 21 -4.93 12.95 -1.51
N ILE A 22 -5.70 13.27 -0.46
CA ILE A 22 -6.60 12.34 0.21
C ILE A 22 -7.72 11.90 -0.73
N ALA A 23 -8.34 12.82 -1.46
CA ALA A 23 -9.44 12.50 -2.38
C ALA A 23 -9.02 11.53 -3.49
N ILE A 24 -7.85 11.76 -4.11
CA ILE A 24 -7.31 10.85 -5.13
C ILE A 24 -7.01 9.46 -4.53
N ASP A 25 -6.44 9.41 -3.33
CA ASP A 25 -6.13 8.16 -2.63
C ASP A 25 -7.42 7.38 -2.26
N ILE A 26 -8.47 8.07 -1.76
CA ILE A 26 -9.77 7.48 -1.41
C ILE A 26 -10.53 6.99 -2.65
N ILE A 27 -10.63 7.80 -3.70
CA ILE A 27 -11.33 7.41 -4.94
C ILE A 27 -10.66 6.17 -5.55
N PHE A 28 -9.32 6.12 -5.54
CA PHE A 28 -8.59 4.95 -5.97
C PHE A 28 -8.98 3.72 -5.14
N LEU A 29 -8.96 3.83 -3.81
CA LEU A 29 -9.32 2.70 -2.94
C LEU A 29 -10.76 2.24 -3.15
N LEU A 30 -11.73 3.15 -3.22
CA LEU A 30 -13.14 2.81 -3.40
C LEU A 30 -13.38 2.04 -4.70
N ILE A 31 -12.69 2.41 -5.78
CA ILE A 31 -12.77 1.69 -7.05
C ILE A 31 -12.18 0.28 -6.92
N ILE A 32 -11.03 0.12 -6.26
CA ILE A 32 -10.43 -1.21 -6.02
C ILE A 32 -11.34 -2.08 -5.15
N ILE A 33 -11.90 -1.53 -4.07
CA ILE A 33 -12.86 -2.23 -3.21
C ILE A 33 -14.09 -2.64 -4.01
N GLY A 34 -14.65 -1.74 -4.83
CA GLY A 34 -15.78 -2.03 -5.69
C GLY A 34 -15.48 -3.19 -6.64
N VAL A 35 -14.34 -3.15 -7.35
CA VAL A 35 -13.91 -4.23 -8.24
C VAL A 35 -13.79 -5.55 -7.48
N LEU A 36 -13.12 -5.57 -6.33
CA LEU A 36 -12.98 -6.78 -5.51
C LEU A 36 -14.32 -7.33 -5.04
N PHE A 37 -15.24 -6.47 -4.62
CA PHE A 37 -16.57 -6.86 -4.17
C PHE A 37 -17.41 -7.47 -5.28
N PHE A 38 -17.41 -6.88 -6.48
CA PHE A 38 -18.12 -7.45 -7.62
C PHE A 38 -17.47 -8.74 -8.11
N SER A 39 -16.13 -8.80 -8.11
CA SER A 39 -15.40 -10.03 -8.46
C SER A 39 -15.65 -11.16 -7.47
N SER A 40 -15.72 -10.88 -6.15
CA SER A 40 -16.01 -11.93 -5.17
C SER A 40 -17.42 -12.48 -5.34
N LYS A 41 -18.40 -11.65 -5.64
CA LYS A 41 -19.77 -12.08 -5.95
C LYS A 41 -19.85 -12.93 -7.21
N ALA A 42 -19.10 -12.59 -8.25
CA ALA A 42 -19.02 -13.40 -9.47
C ALA A 42 -18.36 -14.77 -9.19
N ILE A 43 -17.28 -14.80 -8.42
CA ILE A 43 -16.60 -16.05 -8.04
C ILE A 43 -17.53 -16.93 -7.18
N GLU A 44 -18.25 -16.35 -6.23
CA GLU A 44 -19.23 -17.05 -5.38
C GLU A 44 -20.32 -17.72 -6.24
N SER A 45 -20.85 -17.01 -7.24
CA SER A 45 -21.82 -17.58 -8.20
C SER A 45 -21.25 -18.77 -8.96
N ASN A 46 -20.04 -18.65 -9.50
CA ASN A 46 -19.40 -19.72 -10.27
C ASN A 46 -19.01 -20.91 -9.36
N ALA A 47 -18.68 -20.65 -8.10
CA ALA A 47 -18.39 -21.69 -7.12
C ALA A 47 -19.65 -22.51 -6.78
N LEU A 48 -20.81 -21.87 -6.66
CA LEU A 48 -22.09 -22.57 -6.48
C LEU A 48 -22.44 -23.46 -7.67
N GLU A 49 -22.15 -23.02 -8.90
CA GLU A 49 -22.30 -23.84 -10.11
C GLU A 49 -21.38 -25.07 -10.09
N LEU A 50 -20.13 -24.92 -9.65
CA LEU A 50 -19.19 -26.03 -9.47
C LEU A 50 -19.65 -27.02 -8.42
N MET A 51 -20.29 -26.55 -7.35
CA MET A 51 -20.82 -27.45 -6.34
C MET A 51 -22.06 -28.22 -6.83
N GLN A 52 -22.56 -27.95 -8.06
CA GLN A 52 -23.77 -28.56 -8.64
C GLN A 52 -24.99 -28.51 -7.69
N GLY A 53 -25.08 -27.48 -6.84
CA GLY A 53 -26.13 -27.35 -5.83
C GLY A 53 -25.96 -28.27 -4.61
N GLN A 54 -24.78 -28.87 -4.40
CA GLN A 54 -24.46 -29.64 -3.21
C GLN A 54 -23.79 -28.78 -2.15
N ASP A 55 -24.31 -28.84 -0.92
CA ASP A 55 -23.89 -27.93 0.14
C ASP A 55 -22.72 -28.46 0.98
N THR A 56 -22.41 -29.76 0.90
CA THR A 56 -21.36 -30.38 1.73
C THR A 56 -20.30 -31.12 0.91
N SER A 57 -19.09 -31.18 1.45
CA SER A 57 -17.99 -31.97 0.88
C SER A 57 -18.30 -33.47 0.79
N ALA A 58 -19.16 -33.99 1.68
CA ALA A 58 -19.56 -35.39 1.70
C ALA A 58 -20.52 -35.74 0.54
N ASP A 59 -21.41 -34.82 0.19
CA ASP A 59 -22.27 -34.97 -0.98
C ASP A 59 -21.42 -34.98 -2.26
N LEU A 60 -20.42 -34.09 -2.31
CA LEU A 60 -19.52 -33.98 -3.46
C LEU A 60 -18.70 -35.26 -3.65
N GLU A 61 -18.20 -35.85 -2.56
CA GLU A 61 -17.50 -37.13 -2.59
C GLU A 61 -18.42 -38.26 -3.09
N LYS A 62 -19.68 -38.28 -2.65
CA LYS A 62 -20.67 -39.23 -3.14
C LYS A 62 -20.95 -39.02 -4.64
N PHE A 63 -21.08 -37.79 -5.10
CA PHE A 63 -21.21 -37.48 -6.53
C PHE A 63 -20.00 -38.02 -7.32
N LEU A 64 -18.78 -37.76 -6.87
CA LEU A 64 -17.57 -38.21 -7.57
C LEU A 64 -17.44 -39.73 -7.69
N VAL A 65 -17.97 -40.48 -6.71
CA VAL A 65 -17.92 -41.95 -6.70
C VAL A 65 -19.11 -42.58 -7.44
N THR A 66 -20.25 -41.89 -7.53
CA THR A 66 -21.49 -42.45 -8.10
C THR A 66 -21.88 -41.88 -9.47
N ALA A 67 -21.22 -40.80 -9.91
CA ALA A 67 -21.45 -40.19 -11.21
C ALA A 67 -21.01 -41.10 -12.37
N SER A 68 -21.68 -40.99 -13.51
CA SER A 68 -21.25 -41.66 -14.74
C SER A 68 -19.97 -41.03 -15.31
N GLU A 69 -19.27 -41.74 -16.19
CA GLU A 69 -18.07 -41.21 -16.88
C GLU A 69 -18.36 -39.88 -17.60
N GLU A 70 -19.52 -39.76 -18.25
CA GLU A 70 -19.95 -38.53 -18.94
C GLU A 70 -20.16 -37.35 -17.96
N GLN A 71 -20.73 -37.62 -16.78
CA GLN A 71 -20.90 -36.61 -15.73
C GLN A 71 -19.56 -36.18 -15.13
N LEU A 72 -18.63 -37.12 -14.96
CA LEU A 72 -17.27 -36.83 -14.47
C LEU A 72 -16.46 -36.04 -15.50
N GLU A 73 -16.58 -36.33 -16.79
CA GLU A 73 -15.93 -35.56 -17.86
C GLU A 73 -16.48 -34.14 -17.94
N SER A 74 -17.80 -33.97 -17.85
CA SER A 74 -18.43 -32.65 -17.77
C SER A 74 -17.96 -31.85 -16.55
N TYR A 75 -17.90 -32.49 -15.39
CA TYR A 75 -17.42 -31.88 -14.15
C TYR A 75 -15.94 -31.49 -14.22
N ALA A 76 -15.08 -32.36 -14.77
CA ALA A 76 -13.66 -32.06 -14.99
C ALA A 76 -13.48 -30.84 -15.91
N ASN A 77 -14.29 -30.74 -16.98
CA ASN A 77 -14.31 -29.57 -17.85
C ASN A 77 -14.72 -28.30 -17.10
N LEU A 78 -15.74 -28.35 -16.24
CA LEU A 78 -16.15 -27.20 -15.42
C LEU A 78 -15.03 -26.73 -14.49
N ILE A 79 -14.36 -27.65 -13.78
CA ILE A 79 -13.21 -27.33 -12.93
C ILE A 79 -12.09 -26.69 -13.76
N GLN A 80 -11.75 -27.29 -14.91
CA GLN A 80 -10.70 -26.78 -15.77
C GLN A 80 -10.99 -25.33 -16.21
N HIS A 81 -12.21 -25.05 -16.67
CA HIS A 81 -12.62 -23.71 -17.06
C HIS A 81 -12.56 -22.74 -15.87
N PHE A 82 -13.06 -23.14 -14.71
CA PHE A 82 -12.99 -22.30 -13.51
C PHE A 82 -11.56 -21.93 -13.13
N VAL A 83 -10.63 -22.90 -13.14
CA VAL A 83 -9.22 -22.66 -12.83
C VAL A 83 -8.60 -21.70 -13.85
N ILE A 84 -8.82 -21.93 -15.15
CA ILE A 84 -8.29 -21.08 -16.22
C ILE A 84 -8.83 -19.66 -16.09
N TYR A 85 -10.15 -19.48 -15.94
CA TYR A 85 -10.77 -18.16 -15.80
C TYR A 85 -10.36 -17.46 -14.50
N SER A 86 -10.15 -18.20 -13.41
CA SER A 86 -9.65 -17.64 -12.16
C SER A 86 -8.23 -17.10 -12.31
N ILE A 87 -7.34 -17.85 -12.95
CA ILE A 87 -5.97 -17.40 -13.24
C ILE A 87 -5.99 -16.16 -14.14
N LEU A 88 -6.73 -16.19 -15.25
CA LEU A 88 -6.87 -15.05 -16.15
C LEU A 88 -7.47 -13.84 -15.43
N GLY A 89 -8.45 -14.05 -14.57
CA GLY A 89 -9.08 -13.00 -13.75
C GLY A 89 -8.11 -12.37 -12.77
N ILE A 90 -7.28 -13.16 -12.08
CA ILE A 90 -6.22 -12.66 -11.19
C ILE A 90 -5.20 -11.83 -11.97
N VAL A 91 -4.73 -12.34 -13.12
CA VAL A 91 -3.77 -11.62 -13.97
C VAL A 91 -4.36 -10.30 -14.47
N ALA A 92 -5.60 -10.31 -14.93
CA ALA A 92 -6.33 -9.11 -15.37
C ALA A 92 -6.51 -8.11 -14.23
N PHE A 93 -6.87 -8.57 -13.02
CA PHE A 93 -7.02 -7.74 -11.84
C PHE A 93 -5.70 -7.10 -11.42
N LEU A 94 -4.59 -7.84 -11.44
CA LEU A 94 -3.27 -7.31 -11.13
C LEU A 94 -2.84 -6.26 -12.16
N ALA A 95 -3.05 -6.52 -13.45
CA ALA A 95 -2.75 -5.57 -14.52
C ALA A 95 -3.60 -4.29 -14.38
N PHE A 96 -4.90 -4.44 -14.13
CA PHE A 96 -5.82 -3.34 -13.88
C PHE A 96 -5.36 -2.50 -12.68
N THR A 97 -5.08 -3.15 -11.55
CA THR A 97 -4.64 -2.47 -10.32
C THR A 97 -3.34 -1.70 -10.55
N LEU A 98 -2.37 -2.29 -11.26
CA LEU A 98 -1.11 -1.62 -11.58
C LEU A 98 -1.30 -0.39 -12.48
N ILE A 99 -2.11 -0.51 -13.54
CA ILE A 99 -2.41 0.58 -14.48
C ILE A 99 -3.16 1.69 -13.75
N PHE A 100 -4.17 1.33 -12.96
CA PHE A 100 -5.01 2.28 -12.24
C PHE A 100 -4.25 2.97 -11.11
N TYR A 101 -3.38 2.24 -10.40
CA TYR A 101 -2.47 2.81 -9.40
C TYR A 101 -1.51 3.81 -10.07
N SER A 102 -0.92 3.44 -11.21
CA SER A 102 -0.06 4.33 -12.00
C SER A 102 -0.78 5.59 -12.44
N PHE A 103 -2.05 5.47 -12.82
CA PHE A 103 -2.88 6.61 -13.20
C PHE A 103 -3.14 7.53 -12.02
N SER A 104 -3.52 6.96 -10.89
CA SER A 104 -3.73 7.68 -9.64
C SER A 104 -2.46 8.45 -9.21
N ARG A 105 -1.28 7.82 -9.28
CA ARG A 105 0.00 8.50 -8.97
C ARG A 105 0.34 9.59 -9.99
N CYS A 106 0.13 9.33 -11.28
CA CYS A 106 0.33 10.31 -12.35
C CYS A 106 -0.52 11.56 -12.13
N LEU A 107 -1.82 11.40 -11.85
CA LEU A 107 -2.72 12.51 -11.55
C LEU A 107 -2.25 13.29 -10.32
N LEU A 108 -2.02 12.58 -9.21
CA LEU A 108 -1.59 13.17 -7.95
C LEU A 108 -0.36 14.06 -8.13
N TRP A 109 0.73 13.51 -8.65
CA TRP A 109 2.01 14.22 -8.72
C TRP A 109 2.01 15.33 -9.76
N ASN A 110 1.30 15.16 -10.87
CA ASN A 110 1.09 16.25 -11.83
C ASN A 110 0.30 17.40 -11.21
N THR A 111 -0.73 17.12 -10.40
CA THR A 111 -1.47 18.16 -9.68
C THR A 111 -0.62 18.84 -8.62
N LEU A 112 0.15 18.09 -7.82
CA LEU A 112 1.00 18.66 -6.78
C LEU A 112 2.13 19.54 -7.35
N LEU A 113 2.66 19.20 -8.53
CA LEU A 113 3.78 19.90 -9.18
C LEU A 113 3.32 20.79 -10.35
N ASN A 114 2.02 21.05 -10.48
CA ASN A 114 1.41 21.89 -11.53
C ASN A 114 1.85 21.51 -12.97
N LYS A 115 1.90 20.22 -13.28
CA LYS A 115 2.19 19.68 -14.63
C LYS A 115 0.89 19.25 -15.32
N LYS A 116 0.83 19.43 -16.65
CA LYS A 116 -0.30 18.95 -17.47
C LYS A 116 -0.19 17.44 -17.70
N PHE A 117 -1.35 16.75 -17.68
CA PHE A 117 -1.43 15.34 -18.02
C PHE A 117 -1.08 15.11 -19.50
N ASN A 118 -0.38 13.99 -19.79
CA ASN A 118 -0.03 13.60 -21.15
C ASN A 118 -0.02 12.06 -21.28
N LYS A 119 -0.74 11.53 -22.28
CA LYS A 119 -0.91 10.09 -22.51
C LYS A 119 0.42 9.36 -22.80
N LYS A 120 1.35 9.95 -23.55
CA LYS A 120 2.67 9.34 -23.80
C LYS A 120 3.49 9.25 -22.50
N ARG A 121 3.38 10.26 -21.64
CA ARG A 121 4.07 10.28 -20.34
C ARG A 121 3.45 9.32 -19.34
N PHE A 122 2.14 9.07 -19.43
CA PHE A 122 1.44 8.10 -18.59
C PHE A 122 2.03 6.69 -18.70
N TRP A 123 2.34 6.19 -19.90
CA TRP A 123 2.94 4.86 -20.05
C TRP A 123 4.29 4.71 -19.33
N LYS A 124 5.07 5.78 -19.24
CA LYS A 124 6.31 5.78 -18.46
C LYS A 124 6.07 5.65 -16.94
N TRP A 125 4.90 6.06 -16.43
CA TRP A 125 4.52 5.82 -15.04
C TRP A 125 4.33 4.34 -14.74
N ASN A 126 3.76 3.58 -15.68
CA ASN A 126 3.65 2.13 -15.53
C ASN A 126 5.04 1.48 -15.45
N SER A 127 5.96 1.85 -16.36
CA SER A 127 7.35 1.37 -16.32
C SER A 127 8.05 1.72 -15.00
N LEU A 128 7.85 2.94 -14.49
CA LEU A 128 8.38 3.33 -13.18
C LEU A 128 7.83 2.45 -12.06
N ASN A 129 6.52 2.22 -12.01
CA ASN A 129 5.90 1.44 -10.94
C ASN A 129 6.28 -0.04 -10.99
N ILE A 130 6.46 -0.62 -12.18
CA ILE A 130 7.00 -1.98 -12.32
C ILE A 130 8.42 -2.05 -11.74
N ILE A 131 9.28 -1.10 -12.11
CA ILE A 131 10.66 -1.06 -11.58
C ILE A 131 10.66 -0.82 -10.07
N LEU A 132 9.81 0.07 -9.55
CA LEU A 132 9.67 0.29 -8.12
C LEU A 132 9.11 -0.94 -7.40
N LEU A 133 8.25 -1.75 -8.02
CA LEU A 133 7.77 -3.00 -7.45
C LEU A 133 8.91 -4.01 -7.30
N VAL A 134 9.79 -4.13 -8.30
CA VAL A 134 10.98 -5.00 -8.19
C VAL A 134 11.91 -4.50 -7.07
N ILE A 135 12.17 -3.18 -7.01
CA ILE A 135 12.97 -2.58 -5.94
C ILE A 135 12.30 -2.80 -4.56
N PHE A 136 10.97 -2.73 -4.50
CA PHE A 136 10.21 -3.00 -3.28
C PHE A 136 10.40 -4.43 -2.78
N LEU A 137 10.36 -5.43 -3.67
CA LEU A 137 10.56 -6.82 -3.29
C LEU A 137 11.96 -7.06 -2.71
N VAL A 138 13.00 -6.48 -3.33
CA VAL A 138 14.37 -6.54 -2.80
C VAL A 138 14.46 -5.82 -1.45
N TYR A 139 13.86 -4.64 -1.34
CA TYR A 139 13.80 -3.88 -0.08
C TYR A 139 13.09 -4.66 1.03
N LEU A 140 11.95 -5.26 0.72
CA LEU A 140 11.15 -6.05 1.66
C LEU A 140 11.95 -7.25 2.18
N PHE A 141 12.64 -7.96 1.29
CA PHE A 141 13.51 -9.07 1.68
C PHE A 141 14.60 -8.63 2.66
N VAL A 142 15.31 -7.54 2.36
CA VAL A 142 16.34 -6.99 3.25
C VAL A 142 15.76 -6.54 4.60
N VAL A 143 14.61 -5.87 4.59
CA VAL A 143 13.93 -5.44 5.83
C VAL A 143 13.50 -6.62 6.67
N LEU A 144 12.96 -7.69 6.08
CA LEU A 144 12.57 -8.89 6.81
C LEU A 144 13.77 -9.55 7.49
N LEU A 145 14.91 -9.65 6.80
CA LEU A 145 16.15 -10.17 7.40
C LEU A 145 16.63 -9.30 8.57
N ILE A 146 16.70 -7.98 8.39
CA ILE A 146 17.14 -7.06 9.45
C ILE A 146 16.17 -7.12 10.63
N LYS A 147 14.86 -7.14 10.36
CA LYS A 147 13.81 -7.21 11.38
C LYS A 147 13.90 -8.51 12.17
N LEU A 148 14.11 -9.65 11.52
CA LEU A 148 14.29 -10.94 12.17
C LEU A 148 15.47 -10.92 13.15
N ILE A 149 16.60 -10.34 12.74
CA ILE A 149 17.79 -10.20 13.61
C ILE A 149 17.51 -9.25 14.79
N LEU A 150 17.03 -8.03 14.52
CA LEU A 150 16.87 -7.01 15.56
C LEU A 150 15.79 -7.38 16.58
N VAL A 151 14.65 -7.91 16.12
CA VAL A 151 13.56 -8.35 17.00
C VAL A 151 13.99 -9.59 17.78
N GLY A 152 14.75 -10.51 17.17
CA GLY A 152 15.34 -11.66 17.86
C GLY A 152 16.28 -11.24 18.99
N LEU A 153 17.12 -10.23 18.78
CA LEU A 153 18.01 -9.68 19.82
C LEU A 153 17.23 -9.02 20.96
N VAL A 154 16.19 -8.24 20.66
CA VAL A 154 15.32 -7.63 21.69
C VAL A 154 14.52 -8.70 22.44
N GLY A 155 14.22 -9.83 21.78
CA GLY A 155 13.59 -11.00 22.39
C GLY A 155 14.33 -11.55 23.62
N LEU A 156 15.65 -11.32 23.71
CA LEU A 156 16.47 -11.72 24.86
C LEU A 156 16.10 -10.97 26.17
N ILE A 157 15.37 -9.85 26.07
CA ILE A 157 14.90 -9.07 27.23
C ILE A 157 13.72 -9.77 27.94
N ASN A 158 13.15 -10.85 27.37
CA ASN A 158 12.07 -11.65 27.95
C ASN A 158 10.82 -10.85 28.37
N ASN A 159 10.55 -9.73 27.69
CA ASN A 159 9.33 -8.94 27.90
C ASN A 159 8.55 -8.82 26.59
N PRO A 160 7.41 -9.53 26.44
CA PRO A 160 6.66 -9.57 25.18
C PRO A 160 6.12 -8.20 24.74
N ASN A 161 5.79 -7.32 25.70
CA ASN A 161 5.29 -5.98 25.39
C ASN A 161 6.40 -5.10 24.80
N ILE A 162 7.61 -5.17 25.35
CA ILE A 162 8.76 -4.41 24.83
C ILE A 162 9.09 -4.89 23.40
N VAL A 163 9.11 -6.21 23.19
CA VAL A 163 9.36 -6.80 21.86
C VAL A 163 8.31 -6.32 20.85
N SER A 164 7.02 -6.35 21.20
CA SER A 164 5.93 -5.91 20.33
C SER A 164 6.00 -4.42 19.98
N ILE A 165 6.30 -3.56 20.96
CA ILE A 165 6.46 -2.11 20.74
C ILE A 165 7.66 -1.85 19.82
N PHE A 166 8.79 -2.51 20.08
CA PHE A 166 9.99 -2.39 19.25
C PHE A 166 9.74 -2.84 17.81
N ASP A 167 9.07 -4.00 17.64
CA ASP A 167 8.67 -4.53 16.33
C ASP A 167 7.82 -3.54 15.53
N SER A 168 6.84 -2.93 16.20
CA SER A 168 5.92 -1.95 15.62
C SER A 168 6.64 -0.67 15.21
N LEU A 169 7.53 -0.14 16.06
CA LEU A 169 8.34 1.04 15.77
C LEU A 169 9.30 0.81 14.61
N LEU A 170 9.93 -0.36 14.57
CA LEU A 170 10.84 -0.76 13.51
C LEU A 170 10.10 -0.90 12.17
N THR A 171 8.91 -1.51 12.20
CA THR A 171 8.02 -1.62 11.03
C THR A 171 7.64 -0.23 10.51
N LEU A 172 7.18 0.66 11.39
CA LEU A 172 6.83 2.02 11.01
C LEU A 172 8.02 2.79 10.43
N LEU A 173 9.21 2.67 11.03
CA LEU A 173 10.43 3.30 10.52
C LEU A 173 10.78 2.82 9.12
N PHE A 174 10.77 1.50 8.87
CA PHE A 174 11.02 0.96 7.54
C PHE A 174 9.96 1.41 6.53
N THR A 175 8.67 1.39 6.90
CA THR A 175 7.61 1.95 6.05
C THR A 175 7.88 3.42 5.69
N LEU A 176 8.32 4.25 6.64
CA LEU A 176 8.65 5.66 6.39
C LEU A 176 9.84 5.83 5.44
N ILE A 177 10.88 5.01 5.58
CA ILE A 177 12.04 5.00 4.67
C ILE A 177 11.59 4.65 3.25
N TRP A 178 10.78 3.60 3.11
CA TRP A 178 10.23 3.19 1.82
C TRP A 178 9.38 4.28 1.17
N LEU A 179 8.42 4.83 1.92
CA LEU A 179 7.54 5.90 1.44
C LEU A 179 8.33 7.12 1.01
N THR A 180 9.40 7.45 1.73
CA THR A 180 10.30 8.55 1.37
C THR A 180 10.96 8.30 0.03
N MET A 181 11.54 7.12 -0.18
CA MET A 181 12.15 6.75 -1.46
C MET A 181 11.16 6.83 -2.62
N VAL A 182 9.95 6.31 -2.44
CA VAL A 182 8.89 6.34 -3.44
C VAL A 182 8.47 7.78 -3.76
N PHE A 183 8.23 8.61 -2.74
CA PHE A 183 7.81 10.00 -2.95
C PHE A 183 8.88 10.84 -3.61
N LEU A 184 10.16 10.68 -3.23
CA LEU A 184 11.26 11.36 -3.90
C LEU A 184 11.38 10.93 -5.36
N THR A 185 11.26 9.63 -5.62
CA THR A 185 11.34 9.08 -6.98
C THR A 185 10.20 9.63 -7.84
N TYR A 186 8.96 9.64 -7.34
CA TYR A 186 7.83 10.22 -8.06
C TYR A 186 7.97 11.72 -8.30
N LYS A 187 8.49 12.47 -7.32
CA LYS A 187 8.78 13.90 -7.50
C LYS A 187 9.77 14.11 -8.65
N TYR A 188 10.95 13.50 -8.58
CA TYR A 188 11.99 13.66 -9.62
C TYR A 188 11.56 13.10 -10.97
N PHE A 189 10.76 12.03 -10.98
CA PHE A 189 10.20 11.49 -12.20
C PHE A 189 9.22 12.43 -12.87
N THR A 190 8.39 13.14 -12.10
CA THR A 190 7.44 14.13 -12.64
C THR A 190 8.16 15.35 -13.23
N GLU A 191 9.36 15.66 -12.73
CA GLU A 191 10.21 16.73 -13.26
C GLU A 191 10.88 16.34 -14.59
N GLU A 192 11.40 15.10 -14.72
CA GLU A 192 12.27 14.71 -15.85
C GLU A 192 11.71 13.62 -16.79
N TYR A 193 10.71 12.86 -16.37
CA TYR A 193 10.11 11.72 -17.10
C TYR A 193 11.13 10.69 -17.60
N GLN A 194 12.19 10.47 -16.81
CA GLN A 194 13.24 9.48 -17.03
C GLN A 194 13.35 8.58 -15.79
N VAL A 195 12.98 7.30 -15.93
CA VAL A 195 12.81 6.36 -14.80
C VAL A 195 14.10 6.18 -14.00
N PHE A 196 15.17 5.72 -14.64
CA PHE A 196 16.44 5.45 -13.96
C PHE A 196 17.09 6.71 -13.39
N LYS A 197 16.96 7.85 -14.09
CA LYS A 197 17.48 9.13 -13.61
C LYS A 197 16.75 9.58 -12.35
N ALA A 198 15.42 9.44 -12.29
CA ALA A 198 14.63 9.78 -11.12
C ALA A 198 14.97 8.90 -9.90
N ILE A 199 15.14 7.58 -10.10
CA ILE A 199 15.56 6.64 -9.06
C ILE A 199 16.97 7.00 -8.57
N ARG A 200 17.92 7.25 -9.48
CA ARG A 200 19.28 7.65 -9.09
C ARG A 200 19.26 8.95 -8.26
N LYS A 201 18.48 9.94 -8.69
CA LYS A 201 18.34 11.21 -7.96
C LYS A 201 17.71 11.05 -6.59
N SER A 202 16.74 10.15 -6.41
CA SER A 202 16.13 9.90 -5.10
C SER A 202 17.13 9.29 -4.12
N PHE A 203 17.91 8.30 -4.55
CA PHE A 203 19.00 7.74 -3.74
C PHE A 203 20.09 8.78 -3.41
N GLN A 204 20.49 9.60 -4.39
CA GLN A 204 21.47 10.67 -4.18
C GLN A 204 20.95 11.73 -3.19
N ALA A 205 19.67 12.09 -3.29
CA ALA A 205 19.04 13.03 -2.37
C ALA A 205 19.04 12.49 -0.94
N LEU A 206 18.66 11.21 -0.74
CA LEU A 206 18.73 10.56 0.56
C LEU A 206 20.14 10.56 1.14
N LYS A 207 21.13 10.10 0.35
CA LYS A 207 22.52 9.99 0.79
C LYS A 207 23.11 11.36 1.14
N GLY A 208 22.87 12.37 0.30
CA GLY A 208 23.43 13.72 0.48
C GLY A 208 22.81 14.53 1.63
N LYS A 209 21.63 14.14 2.13
CA LYS A 209 20.90 14.89 3.18
C LYS A 209 20.48 13.99 4.36
N TRP A 210 21.27 12.98 4.71
CA TRP A 210 20.91 11.96 5.71
C TRP A 210 20.46 12.56 7.06
N SER A 211 21.20 13.54 7.60
CA SER A 211 20.84 14.21 8.86
C SER A 211 19.46 14.89 8.81
N GLN A 212 19.10 15.45 7.65
CA GLN A 212 17.77 16.05 7.46
C GLN A 212 16.68 14.98 7.45
N PHE A 213 16.91 13.86 6.75
CA PHE A 213 15.97 12.74 6.76
C PHE A 213 15.81 12.12 8.14
N GLY A 214 16.89 12.05 8.94
CA GLY A 214 16.81 11.64 10.35
C GLY A 214 15.80 12.46 11.15
N MET A 215 15.79 13.79 10.99
CA MET A 215 14.78 14.65 11.63
C MET A 215 13.37 14.42 11.07
N ILE A 216 13.23 14.21 9.76
CA ILE A 216 11.93 13.89 9.13
C ILE A 216 11.38 12.58 9.70
N TYR A 217 12.21 11.54 9.80
CA TYR A 217 11.81 10.25 10.36
C TYR A 217 11.45 10.35 11.83
N LEU A 218 12.27 11.04 12.64
CA LEU A 218 11.97 11.26 14.06
C LEU A 218 10.61 11.94 14.25
N PHE A 219 10.37 13.05 13.56
CA PHE A 219 9.09 13.76 13.69
C PHE A 219 7.92 12.94 13.15
N SER A 220 8.11 12.13 12.11
CA SER A 220 7.05 11.27 11.56
C SER A 220 6.73 10.09 12.48
N LEU A 221 7.75 9.51 13.14
CA LEU A 221 7.57 8.51 14.18
C LEU A 221 6.80 9.08 15.38
N LEU A 222 7.18 10.28 15.85
CA LEU A 222 6.46 10.96 16.92
C LEU A 222 4.99 11.22 16.55
N THR A 223 4.72 11.68 15.33
CA THR A 223 3.33 11.82 14.84
C THR A 223 2.59 10.48 14.87
N GLY A 224 3.24 9.39 14.41
CA GLY A 224 2.64 8.05 14.42
C GLY A 224 2.31 7.56 15.83
N ILE A 225 3.22 7.78 16.79
CA ILE A 225 2.99 7.45 18.21
C ILE A 225 1.81 8.27 18.77
N VAL A 226 1.79 9.58 18.52
CA VAL A 226 0.70 10.46 18.97
C VAL A 226 -0.64 10.00 18.39
N LEU A 227 -0.69 9.65 17.10
CA LEU A 227 -1.89 9.11 16.47
C LEU A 227 -2.32 7.78 17.10
N ALA A 228 -1.38 6.86 17.38
CA ALA A 228 -1.68 5.60 18.04
C ALA A 228 -2.28 5.81 19.45
N VAL A 229 -1.72 6.74 20.23
CA VAL A 229 -2.25 7.12 21.55
C VAL A 229 -3.65 7.72 21.45
N ILE A 230 -3.89 8.60 20.49
CA ILE A 230 -5.21 9.21 20.25
C ILE A 230 -6.25 8.16 19.82
N LEU A 231 -5.83 7.15 19.05
CA LEU A 231 -6.72 6.08 18.58
C LEU A 231 -6.97 4.99 19.62
N TYR A 232 -6.13 4.86 20.65
CA TYR A 232 -6.24 3.80 21.65
C TYR A 232 -7.60 3.73 22.38
N PRO A 233 -8.24 4.84 22.79
CA PRO A 233 -9.59 4.79 23.36
C PRO A 233 -10.64 4.23 22.40
N LEU A 234 -10.49 4.49 21.09
CA LEU A 234 -11.39 3.93 20.07
C LEU A 234 -11.17 2.42 19.93
N THR A 235 -9.93 1.93 20.02
CA THR A 235 -9.64 0.49 19.98
C THR A 235 -10.26 -0.24 21.16
N LEU A 236 -10.28 0.38 22.36
CA LEU A 236 -10.97 -0.19 23.52
C LEU A 236 -12.48 -0.20 23.36
N LYS A 237 -13.06 0.92 22.88
CA LYS A 237 -14.52 1.06 22.72
C LYS A 237 -15.11 0.13 21.66
N PHE A 238 -14.39 -0.09 20.56
CA PHE A 238 -14.85 -0.85 19.41
C PHE A 238 -14.14 -2.21 19.26
N GLN A 239 -13.61 -2.77 20.35
CA GLN A 239 -12.82 -4.02 20.32
C GLN A 239 -13.53 -5.21 19.66
N TYR A 240 -14.87 -5.25 19.70
CA TYR A 240 -15.68 -6.31 19.06
C TYR A 240 -16.19 -5.93 17.66
N GLN A 241 -15.92 -4.72 17.18
CA GLN A 241 -16.38 -4.20 15.89
C GLN A 241 -15.19 -3.97 14.96
N GLN A 242 -14.52 -5.07 14.59
CA GLN A 242 -13.28 -5.06 13.80
C GLN A 242 -13.39 -4.29 12.48
N ASN A 243 -14.55 -4.32 11.83
CA ASN A 243 -14.80 -3.59 10.59
C ASN A 243 -14.71 -2.07 10.79
N ILE A 244 -15.26 -1.55 11.89
CA ILE A 244 -15.19 -0.11 12.21
C ILE A 244 -13.75 0.30 12.50
N LEU A 245 -13.03 -0.50 13.29
CA LEU A 245 -11.62 -0.24 13.58
C LEU A 245 -10.76 -0.24 12.31
N THR A 246 -11.05 -1.14 11.38
CA THR A 246 -10.36 -1.21 10.08
C THR A 246 -10.62 0.05 9.26
N ILE A 247 -11.89 0.48 9.15
CA ILE A 247 -12.26 1.70 8.42
C ILE A 247 -11.58 2.93 9.02
N VAL A 248 -11.62 3.08 10.34
CA VAL A 248 -10.96 4.20 11.04
C VAL A 248 -9.45 4.19 10.79
N SER A 249 -8.81 3.02 10.90
CA SER A 249 -7.36 2.87 10.67
C SER A 249 -6.97 3.23 9.24
N VAL A 250 -7.78 2.83 8.24
CA VAL A 250 -7.57 3.19 6.83
C VAL A 250 -7.67 4.70 6.61
N ILE A 251 -8.70 5.34 7.18
CA ILE A 251 -8.89 6.80 7.07
C ILE A 251 -7.71 7.55 7.70
N VAL A 252 -7.31 7.19 8.92
CA VAL A 252 -6.16 7.82 9.58
C VAL A 252 -4.86 7.55 8.81
N GLY A 253 -4.69 6.34 8.28
CA GLY A 253 -3.57 5.98 7.42
C GLY A 253 -3.45 6.88 6.20
N PHE A 254 -4.54 7.18 5.50
CA PHE A 254 -4.52 8.11 4.36
C PHE A 254 -4.24 9.55 4.76
N ILE A 255 -4.82 10.02 5.87
CA ILE A 255 -4.53 11.36 6.38
C ILE A 255 -3.03 11.47 6.70
N PHE A 256 -2.47 10.48 7.39
CA PHE A 256 -1.04 10.40 7.70
C PHE A 256 -0.19 10.35 6.42
N LEU A 257 -0.56 9.53 5.45
CA LEU A 257 0.16 9.42 4.17
C LEU A 257 0.19 10.74 3.40
N ALA A 258 -0.96 11.42 3.30
CA ALA A 258 -1.08 12.71 2.64
C ALA A 258 -0.29 13.81 3.36
N TRP A 259 -0.35 13.83 4.70
CA TRP A 259 0.45 14.72 5.53
C TRP A 259 1.95 14.47 5.33
N PHE A 260 2.39 13.21 5.42
CA PHE A 260 3.80 12.83 5.31
C PHE A 260 4.38 13.23 3.95
N ARG A 261 3.62 12.99 2.87
CA ARG A 261 3.97 13.42 1.50
C ARG A 261 4.25 14.91 1.43
N ILE A 262 3.38 15.74 2.00
CA ILE A 262 3.52 17.20 1.96
C ILE A 262 4.60 17.70 2.91
N TYR A 263 4.73 17.06 4.08
CA TYR A 263 5.81 17.36 5.02
C TYR A 263 7.18 17.13 4.39
N LEU A 264 7.36 15.99 3.72
CA LEU A 264 8.58 15.64 3.00
C LEU A 264 8.94 16.70 1.94
N LEU A 265 7.96 17.10 1.11
CA LEU A 265 8.17 18.10 0.06
C LEU A 265 8.60 19.46 0.64
N LYS A 266 7.88 19.96 1.64
CA LYS A 266 8.22 21.22 2.32
C LYS A 266 9.59 21.16 3.00
N ALA A 267 9.92 20.02 3.62
CA ALA A 267 11.22 19.84 4.26
C ALA A 267 12.34 19.98 3.23
N MET A 268 12.20 19.37 2.06
CA MET A 268 13.19 19.46 0.98
C MET A 268 13.36 20.88 0.42
N GLU A 269 12.26 21.61 0.22
CA GLU A 269 12.27 22.99 -0.29
C GLU A 269 12.86 23.98 0.72
N SER A 270 12.68 23.74 2.01
CA SER A 270 13.07 24.71 3.02
C SER A 270 14.58 24.98 3.08
N LYS A 271 15.46 24.10 2.58
CA LYS A 271 16.93 24.23 2.70
C LYS A 271 17.66 24.47 1.36
N THR A 272 16.94 24.66 0.27
CA THR A 272 17.42 25.43 -0.88
C THR A 272 17.18 26.90 -0.63
#